data_AF-E5VPJ9-F1
#
_entry.id   AF-E5VPJ9-F1
#
_cell.length_a   1.000
_cell.length_b   1.000
_cell.length_c   1.000
_cell.angle_alpha   90.00
_cell.angle_beta   90.00
_cell.angle_gamma   90.00
#
_symmetry.space_group_name_H-M   'P 1'
#
loop_
_entity.id
_entity.type
_entity.pdbx_description
1 polymer ?
#
loop_
_entity_poly.entity_id
_entity_poly.type
_entity_poly.pdbx_seq_one_letter_code
_entity_poly.pdbx_strand_id
1 'polypeptide(L)'
;MSVKQYAYYKLGKMKPQTVRDYINAKLPMFIEYCSLNGIHSFADVTLEDYLNFNLWMKNDKKVAQQTGFMSCHIVEEIIRIGQIKGWDVPTFHLPKAETANQLWNTKKSMKTNKTKPIPEDVFDKILYHAVHDEKDVLTKSGIIIQSQTGLRINEVLSIQEGCVKRTFDGYDYMEVTLGKTEKGEPIIHKVFINELVKDTIKELSDFTEPLRKESGLKELFLCKSAKKKNAINVYSLEHWNDQKLMPFIKRWDIRGNKGELYPLTSHQFRATFVRELIKRKVPIAMIMKQYSHVSIEMTAHYLTLQEEEVKEIYSDMILSPESKIAGLRAKEIKGKLDDLFHGKTEDEIDDVITDLAKTMSFNPLPTGVCLYDFRRGNCTDGDGCFFYNCPNYITEVQFYPILKDELDLLEKEMARLKELGHEREWQKQYIKYKYLKPLVESLEVQLNGKESVG
;
A
#
# COMPACT_ATOMS: atom_id res chain seq x y z
N MET A 1 36.95 -9.35 -2.33
CA MET A 1 36.31 -10.56 -2.90
C MET A 1 34.87 -10.73 -2.41
N SER A 2 34.64 -10.49 -1.12
CA SER A 2 33.38 -10.63 -0.38
C SER A 2 32.21 -9.83 -0.97
N VAL A 3 32.47 -8.64 -1.52
CA VAL A 3 31.44 -7.82 -2.21
C VAL A 3 30.85 -8.52 -3.43
N LYS A 4 31.69 -9.20 -4.23
CA LYS A 4 31.22 -9.95 -5.40
C LYS A 4 30.41 -11.17 -4.96
N GLN A 5 30.88 -11.89 -3.94
CA GLN A 5 30.15 -13.04 -3.37
C GLN A 5 28.78 -12.62 -2.83
N TYR A 6 28.69 -11.46 -2.15
CA TYR A 6 27.43 -10.87 -1.71
C TYR A 6 26.48 -10.53 -2.86
N ALA A 7 26.99 -9.90 -3.92
CA ALA A 7 26.19 -9.60 -5.11
C ALA A 7 25.61 -10.88 -5.74
N TYR A 8 26.44 -11.92 -5.95
CA TYR A 8 25.97 -13.21 -6.49
C TYR A 8 24.91 -13.87 -5.59
N TYR A 9 25.12 -13.85 -4.28
CA TYR A 9 24.16 -14.39 -3.33
C TYR A 9 22.80 -13.67 -3.39
N LYS A 10 22.81 -12.33 -3.54
CA LYS A 10 21.59 -11.52 -3.61
C LYS A 10 20.89 -11.60 -4.96
N LEU A 11 21.61 -11.78 -6.07
CA LEU A 11 21.01 -11.95 -7.39
C LEU A 11 20.07 -13.15 -7.48
N GLY A 12 20.32 -14.21 -6.71
CA GLY A 12 19.41 -15.36 -6.59
C GLY A 12 18.17 -15.12 -5.71
N LYS A 13 18.03 -13.94 -5.11
CA LYS A 13 17.00 -13.65 -4.09
C LYS A 13 16.21 -12.37 -4.34
N MET A 14 16.74 -11.44 -5.14
CA MET A 14 16.12 -10.15 -5.38
C MET A 14 16.43 -9.62 -6.78
N LYS A 15 15.73 -8.55 -7.18
CA LYS A 15 15.88 -7.96 -8.51
C LYS A 15 17.32 -7.49 -8.78
N PRO A 16 17.86 -7.70 -9.99
CA PRO A 16 19.20 -7.24 -10.35
C PRO A 16 19.42 -5.73 -10.14
N GLN A 17 18.40 -4.91 -10.40
CA GLN A 17 18.46 -3.47 -10.14
C GLN A 17 18.73 -3.16 -8.67
N THR A 18 18.07 -3.87 -7.75
CA THR A 18 18.26 -3.65 -6.31
C THR A 18 19.66 -4.08 -5.87
N VAL A 19 20.18 -5.20 -6.39
CA VAL A 19 21.56 -5.62 -6.11
C VAL A 19 22.56 -4.58 -6.62
N ARG A 20 22.38 -4.10 -7.85
CA ARG A 20 23.21 -3.02 -8.42
C ARG A 20 23.19 -1.79 -7.53
N ASP A 21 22.03 -1.35 -7.06
CA ASP A 21 21.91 -0.16 -6.23
C ASP A 21 22.57 -0.37 -4.84
N TYR A 22 22.52 -1.58 -4.28
CA TYR A 22 23.22 -1.91 -3.03
C TYR A 22 24.73 -1.75 -3.19
N ILE A 23 25.29 -2.31 -4.26
CA ILE A 23 26.74 -2.27 -4.50
C ILE A 23 27.21 -0.89 -4.94
N ASN A 24 26.50 -0.27 -5.89
CA ASN A 24 27.00 0.94 -6.57
C ASN A 24 26.57 2.23 -5.87
N ALA A 25 25.45 2.24 -5.14
CA ALA A 25 24.94 3.47 -4.51
C ALA A 25 25.16 3.51 -3.00
N LYS A 26 25.26 2.36 -2.32
CA LYS A 26 25.28 2.31 -0.83
C LYS A 26 26.63 1.91 -0.25
N LEU A 27 27.33 0.97 -0.89
CA LEU A 27 28.64 0.50 -0.45
C LEU A 27 29.81 1.49 -0.63
N PRO A 28 29.83 2.41 -1.62
CA PRO A 28 30.97 3.31 -1.81
C PRO A 28 31.31 4.15 -0.58
N MET A 29 30.32 4.54 0.22
CA MET A 29 30.53 5.29 1.46
C MET A 29 31.36 4.49 2.48
N PHE A 30 31.14 3.17 2.55
CA PHE A 30 31.94 2.30 3.42
C PHE A 30 33.36 2.12 2.87
N ILE A 31 33.51 2.00 1.56
CA ILE A 31 34.84 1.90 0.92
C ILE A 31 35.65 3.18 1.14
N GLU A 32 35.00 4.34 1.06
CA GLU A 32 35.60 5.64 1.41
C GLU A 32 36.08 5.64 2.87
N TYR A 33 35.21 5.24 3.81
CA TYR A 33 35.57 5.13 5.22
C TYR A 33 36.76 4.19 5.44
N CYS A 34 36.76 3.01 4.83
CA CYS A 34 37.87 2.05 4.94
C CYS A 34 39.18 2.65 4.42
N SER A 35 39.13 3.37 3.29
CA SER A 35 40.31 4.02 2.70
C SER A 35 40.91 5.08 3.62
N LEU A 36 40.05 5.87 4.29
CA LEU A 36 40.48 6.90 5.25
C LEU A 36 41.10 6.33 6.53
N ASN A 37 40.70 5.10 6.92
CA ASN A 37 41.16 4.44 8.14
C ASN A 37 42.20 3.33 7.88
N GLY A 38 42.71 3.20 6.65
CA GLY A 38 43.73 2.22 6.31
C GLY A 38 43.25 0.76 6.32
N ILE A 39 41.94 0.52 6.15
CA ILE A 39 41.33 -0.81 6.11
C ILE A 39 41.31 -1.30 4.66
N HIS A 40 42.01 -2.41 4.38
CA HIS A 40 42.21 -2.90 3.01
C HIS A 40 41.39 -4.15 2.68
N SER A 41 40.96 -4.93 3.67
CA SER A 41 40.04 -6.05 3.49
C SER A 41 38.81 -5.93 4.37
N PHE A 42 37.72 -6.58 3.96
CA PHE A 42 36.58 -6.78 4.84
C PHE A 42 36.97 -7.61 6.06
N ALA A 43 37.90 -8.56 5.94
CA ALA A 43 38.36 -9.39 7.05
C ALA A 43 39.02 -8.59 8.19
N ASP A 44 39.60 -7.43 7.86
CA ASP A 44 40.32 -6.57 8.81
C ASP A 44 39.39 -5.65 9.59
N VAL A 45 38.11 -5.56 9.20
CA VAL A 45 37.12 -4.70 9.85
C VAL A 45 36.87 -5.22 11.27
N THR A 46 37.00 -4.35 12.27
CA THR A 46 36.63 -4.66 13.64
C THR A 46 35.21 -4.21 13.98
N LEU A 47 34.68 -4.63 15.14
CA LEU A 47 33.40 -4.11 15.63
C LEU A 47 33.48 -2.58 15.82
N GLU A 48 34.60 -2.08 16.33
CA GLU A 48 34.84 -0.65 16.51
C GLU A 48 34.81 0.10 15.18
N ASP A 49 35.44 -0.43 14.12
CA ASP A 49 35.40 0.17 12.79
C ASP A 49 33.98 0.26 12.22
N TYR A 50 33.17 -0.78 12.44
CA TYR A 50 31.77 -0.77 12.02
C TYR A 50 30.94 0.26 12.80
N LEU A 51 31.13 0.37 14.12
CA LEU A 51 30.44 1.37 14.93
C LEU A 51 30.89 2.81 14.57
N ASN A 52 32.19 3.02 14.39
CA ASN A 52 32.76 4.29 13.97
C ASN A 52 32.30 4.68 12.57
N PHE A 53 32.14 3.74 11.65
CA PHE A 53 31.51 4.00 10.35
C PHE A 53 30.07 4.51 10.50
N ASN A 54 29.26 3.90 11.38
CA ASN A 54 27.90 4.36 11.67
C ASN A 54 27.89 5.80 12.22
N LEU A 55 28.83 6.13 13.12
CA LEU A 55 28.98 7.48 13.67
C LEU A 55 29.46 8.49 12.63
N TRP A 56 30.43 8.12 11.81
CA TRP A 56 30.99 8.94 10.74
C TRP A 56 29.93 9.33 9.70
N MET A 57 29.08 8.37 9.33
CA MET A 57 27.95 8.63 8.43
C MET A 57 26.96 9.65 9.02
N LYS A 58 26.75 9.66 10.36
CA LYS A 58 25.85 10.59 11.04
C LYS A 58 26.46 11.97 11.26
N ASN A 59 27.67 12.02 11.79
CA ASN A 59 28.24 13.24 12.35
C ASN A 59 29.05 14.01 11.30
N ASP A 60 29.85 13.29 10.51
CA ASP A 60 30.77 13.86 9.53
C ASP A 60 30.08 14.05 8.18
N LYS A 61 29.51 12.98 7.62
CA LYS A 61 28.83 13.02 6.31
C LYS A 61 27.41 13.58 6.37
N LYS A 62 26.79 13.56 7.56
CA LYS A 62 25.43 14.09 7.81
C LYS A 62 24.40 13.58 6.80
N VAL A 63 24.49 12.31 6.42
CA VAL A 63 23.58 11.74 5.43
C VAL A 63 22.16 11.63 5.98
N ALA A 64 21.17 11.65 5.08
CA ALA A 64 19.79 11.36 5.46
C ALA A 64 19.68 10.00 6.15
N GLN A 65 18.83 9.92 7.18
CA GLN A 65 18.69 8.76 8.07
C GLN A 65 18.53 7.44 7.30
N GLN A 66 17.64 7.39 6.31
CA GLN A 66 17.42 6.18 5.50
C GLN A 66 18.65 5.80 4.67
N THR A 67 19.36 6.78 4.12
CA THR A 67 20.56 6.54 3.32
C THR A 67 21.66 5.95 4.19
N GLY A 68 21.89 6.53 5.38
CA GLY A 68 22.87 6.03 6.33
C GLY A 68 22.52 4.64 6.86
N PHE A 69 21.26 4.43 7.27
CA PHE A 69 20.76 3.12 7.66
C PHE A 69 21.04 2.07 6.58
N MET A 70 20.66 2.32 5.33
CA MET A 70 20.84 1.35 4.25
C MET A 70 22.31 1.04 3.99
N SER A 71 23.20 2.05 4.01
CA SER A 71 24.64 1.82 3.83
C SER A 71 25.24 0.99 4.96
N CYS A 72 24.94 1.29 6.21
CA CYS A 72 25.42 0.52 7.37
C CYS A 72 24.81 -0.89 7.41
N HIS A 73 23.53 -1.02 7.07
CA HIS A 73 22.83 -2.31 7.04
C HIS A 73 23.42 -3.26 6.00
N ILE A 74 23.81 -2.76 4.82
CA ILE A 74 24.45 -3.60 3.79
C ILE A 74 25.80 -4.14 4.26
N VAL A 75 26.60 -3.33 4.97
CA VAL A 75 27.87 -3.78 5.56
C VAL A 75 27.61 -4.86 6.60
N GLU A 76 26.63 -4.64 7.49
CA GLU A 76 26.17 -5.65 8.45
C GLU A 76 25.72 -6.95 7.76
N GLU A 77 24.93 -6.86 6.68
CA GLU A 77 24.48 -8.03 5.93
C GLU A 77 25.65 -8.79 5.29
N ILE A 78 26.65 -8.08 4.72
CA ILE A 78 27.85 -8.71 4.14
C ILE A 78 28.60 -9.50 5.21
N ILE A 79 28.80 -8.92 6.40
CA ILE A 79 29.49 -9.58 7.51
C ILE A 79 28.70 -10.81 7.96
N ARG A 80 27.41 -10.68 8.26
CA ARG A 80 26.59 -11.80 8.77
C ARG A 80 26.46 -12.94 7.75
N ILE A 81 26.18 -12.63 6.49
CA ILE A 81 26.05 -13.65 5.44
C ILE A 81 27.41 -14.27 5.16
N GLY A 82 28.47 -13.47 5.13
CA GLY A 82 29.83 -13.96 4.94
C GLY A 82 30.26 -14.93 6.03
N GLN A 83 29.98 -14.64 7.29
CA GLN A 83 30.26 -15.55 8.42
C GLN A 83 29.54 -16.90 8.24
N ILE A 84 28.26 -16.89 7.85
CA ILE A 84 27.47 -18.12 7.61
C ILE A 84 27.99 -18.90 6.41
N LYS A 85 28.49 -18.21 5.38
CA LYS A 85 28.93 -18.80 4.11
C LYS A 85 30.42 -19.08 4.02
N GLY A 86 31.19 -18.78 5.06
CA GLY A 86 32.64 -18.94 5.08
C GLY A 86 33.37 -18.01 4.11
N TRP A 87 32.87 -16.79 3.92
CA TRP A 87 33.57 -15.77 3.15
C TRP A 87 34.68 -15.12 3.98
N ASP A 88 35.59 -14.43 3.28
CA ASP A 88 36.64 -13.63 3.91
C ASP A 88 36.05 -12.32 4.47
N VAL A 89 35.53 -12.41 5.70
CA VAL A 89 34.87 -11.35 6.47
C VAL A 89 35.24 -11.48 7.95
N PRO A 90 35.01 -10.46 8.79
CA PRO A 90 35.39 -10.51 10.21
C PRO A 90 34.68 -11.62 10.96
N THR A 91 35.33 -12.13 12.01
CA THR A 91 34.79 -13.20 12.86
C THR A 91 34.09 -12.69 14.12
N PHE A 92 34.11 -11.37 14.36
CA PHE A 92 33.48 -10.79 15.54
C PHE A 92 31.95 -10.97 15.51
N HIS A 93 31.35 -11.13 16.69
CA HIS A 93 29.91 -11.24 16.81
C HIS A 93 29.27 -9.85 16.89
N LEU A 94 28.39 -9.51 15.94
CA LEU A 94 27.59 -8.28 15.98
C LEU A 94 26.48 -8.39 17.05
N PRO A 95 26.53 -7.62 18.15
CA PRO A 95 25.53 -7.68 19.21
C PRO A 95 24.13 -7.36 18.68
N LYS A 96 23.09 -8.02 19.21
CA LYS A 96 21.68 -7.74 18.82
C LYS A 96 21.25 -6.29 19.11
N ALA A 97 21.89 -5.63 20.07
CA ALA A 97 21.61 -4.24 20.45
C ALA A 97 22.31 -3.20 19.56
N GLU A 98 23.27 -3.59 18.73
CA GLU A 98 24.14 -2.68 17.95
C GLU A 98 23.97 -2.88 16.43
N THR A 99 22.78 -3.33 16.01
CA THR A 99 22.44 -3.43 14.58
C THR A 99 22.32 -2.04 13.96
N ALA A 100 22.54 -1.94 12.63
CA ALA A 100 22.31 -0.70 11.90
C ALA A 100 20.90 -0.14 12.16
N ASN A 101 19.91 -1.04 12.33
CA ASN A 101 18.55 -0.67 12.69
C ASN A 101 18.52 0.04 14.05
N GLN A 102 19.05 -0.54 15.12
CA GLN A 102 19.04 0.11 16.44
C GLN A 102 19.82 1.44 16.45
N LEU A 103 20.97 1.48 15.77
CA LEU A 103 21.83 2.66 15.73
C LEU A 103 21.14 3.81 14.98
N TRP A 104 20.49 3.57 13.85
CA TRP A 104 19.88 4.62 13.03
C TRP A 104 18.42 4.91 13.35
N ASN A 105 17.74 4.04 14.10
CA ASN A 105 16.32 4.15 14.40
C ASN A 105 16.09 4.72 15.81
N THR A 106 16.79 5.80 16.13
CA THR A 106 16.59 6.55 17.37
C THR A 106 15.31 7.40 17.27
N LYS A 107 14.25 6.91 17.92
CA LYS A 107 12.87 7.44 18.00
C LYS A 107 11.98 7.05 16.82
N LYS A 108 10.93 6.26 17.12
CA LYS A 108 9.64 6.18 16.43
C LYS A 108 9.73 6.44 14.92
N SER A 109 9.75 5.38 14.12
CA SER A 109 9.45 5.38 12.68
C SER A 109 8.06 5.94 12.29
N MET A 110 7.40 6.69 13.19
CA MET A 110 6.13 7.39 12.97
C MET A 110 6.26 8.70 12.19
N LYS A 111 7.39 9.04 11.57
CA LYS A 111 7.37 9.93 10.40
C LYS A 111 7.13 9.09 9.15
N THR A 112 5.93 8.53 9.11
CA THR A 112 5.28 8.05 7.89
C THR A 112 5.39 9.13 6.83
N ASN A 113 6.10 8.87 5.72
CA ASN A 113 6.05 9.68 4.51
C ASN A 113 4.64 9.61 3.90
N LYS A 114 3.66 10.19 4.61
CA LYS A 114 2.24 10.21 4.28
C LYS A 114 2.08 11.00 2.98
N THR A 115 1.97 10.32 1.85
CA THR A 115 1.53 10.98 0.63
C THR A 115 0.11 11.43 0.87
N LYS A 116 -0.10 12.74 1.03
CA LYS A 116 -1.41 13.29 1.34
C LYS A 116 -2.33 13.20 0.11
N PRO A 117 -3.59 12.76 0.27
CA PRO A 117 -4.64 12.91 -0.72
C PRO A 117 -4.74 14.35 -1.23
N ILE A 118 -5.22 14.48 -2.46
CA ILE A 118 -5.50 15.78 -3.07
C ILE A 118 -6.76 16.35 -2.39
N PRO A 119 -6.76 17.63 -1.96
CA PRO A 119 -7.97 18.31 -1.50
C PRO A 119 -9.06 18.25 -2.57
N GLU A 120 -10.32 18.12 -2.15
CA GLU A 120 -11.46 17.91 -3.06
C GLU A 120 -11.62 19.05 -4.08
N ASP A 121 -11.53 20.30 -3.62
CA ASP A 121 -11.60 21.49 -4.47
C ASP A 121 -10.47 21.56 -5.51
N VAL A 122 -9.28 21.05 -5.17
CA VAL A 122 -8.14 20.97 -6.08
C VAL A 122 -8.29 19.80 -7.04
N PHE A 123 -8.80 18.66 -6.55
CA PHE A 123 -9.04 17.46 -7.35
C PHE A 123 -10.07 17.72 -8.45
N ASP A 124 -11.17 18.41 -8.13
CA ASP A 124 -12.20 18.77 -9.10
C ASP A 124 -11.66 19.68 -10.18
N LYS A 125 -10.83 20.69 -9.83
CA LYS A 125 -10.14 21.54 -10.81
C LYS A 125 -9.21 20.75 -11.72
N ILE A 126 -8.42 19.84 -11.14
CA ILE A 126 -7.51 18.98 -11.91
C ILE A 126 -8.32 18.14 -12.91
N LEU A 127 -9.39 17.50 -12.47
CA LEU A 127 -10.20 16.62 -13.31
C LEU A 127 -10.93 17.42 -14.39
N TYR A 128 -11.52 18.57 -14.04
CA TYR A 128 -12.17 19.47 -14.98
C TYR A 128 -11.23 19.88 -16.12
N HIS A 129 -10.06 20.42 -15.79
CA HIS A 129 -9.09 20.85 -16.81
C HIS A 129 -8.51 19.68 -17.61
N ALA A 130 -8.32 18.51 -16.99
CA ALA A 130 -7.87 17.32 -17.71
C ALA A 130 -8.90 16.81 -18.74
N VAL A 131 -10.19 16.90 -18.42
CA VAL A 131 -11.27 16.42 -19.28
C VAL A 131 -11.62 17.43 -20.37
N HIS A 132 -11.70 18.72 -20.02
CA HIS A 132 -12.28 19.74 -20.90
C HIS A 132 -11.26 20.62 -21.63
N ASP A 133 -10.10 20.88 -21.03
CA ASP A 133 -9.20 21.94 -21.50
C ASP A 133 -7.83 21.44 -22.00
N GLU A 134 -7.30 20.36 -21.41
CA GLU A 134 -5.98 19.83 -21.74
C GLU A 134 -5.94 19.16 -23.12
N LYS A 135 -4.98 19.58 -23.94
CA LYS A 135 -4.82 19.13 -25.32
C LYS A 135 -3.74 18.06 -25.49
N ASP A 136 -2.79 17.96 -24.57
CA ASP A 136 -1.77 16.91 -24.61
C ASP A 136 -2.41 15.58 -24.21
N VAL A 137 -2.71 14.75 -25.23
CA VAL A 137 -3.40 13.46 -25.08
C VAL A 137 -2.72 12.56 -24.04
N LEU A 138 -1.38 12.53 -24.00
CA LEU A 138 -0.65 11.74 -23.01
C LEU A 138 -0.90 12.24 -21.58
N THR A 139 -0.82 13.56 -21.35
CA THR A 139 -1.03 14.18 -20.03
C THR A 139 -2.45 13.95 -19.53
N LYS A 140 -3.47 14.30 -20.34
CA LYS A 140 -4.87 14.11 -19.93
C LYS A 140 -5.15 12.63 -19.66
N SER A 141 -4.65 11.72 -20.51
CA SER A 141 -4.90 10.29 -20.36
C SER A 141 -4.29 9.75 -19.07
N GLY A 142 -3.05 10.13 -18.77
CA GLY A 142 -2.41 9.70 -17.54
C GLY A 142 -3.10 10.27 -16.29
N ILE A 143 -3.53 11.53 -16.30
CA ILE A 143 -4.27 12.14 -15.17
C ILE A 143 -5.62 11.44 -14.97
N ILE A 144 -6.43 11.32 -16.03
CA ILE A 144 -7.77 10.71 -15.96
C ILE A 144 -7.65 9.27 -15.48
N ILE A 145 -6.81 8.44 -16.11
CA ILE A 145 -6.65 7.03 -15.73
C ILE A 145 -6.19 6.92 -14.27
N GLN A 146 -5.16 7.67 -13.85
CA GLN A 146 -4.70 7.61 -12.45
C GLN A 146 -5.76 8.08 -11.46
N SER A 147 -6.53 9.14 -11.79
CA SER A 147 -7.58 9.68 -10.93
C SER A 147 -8.75 8.71 -10.73
N GLN A 148 -9.10 7.95 -11.78
CA GLN A 148 -10.27 7.06 -11.80
C GLN A 148 -9.95 5.62 -11.42
N THR A 149 -8.67 5.23 -11.36
CA THR A 149 -8.27 3.84 -11.08
C THR A 149 -7.31 3.69 -9.90
N GLY A 150 -6.65 4.78 -9.47
CA GLY A 150 -5.61 4.75 -8.44
C GLY A 150 -4.38 3.90 -8.79
N LEU A 151 -4.21 3.50 -10.06
CA LEU A 151 -3.05 2.76 -10.52
C LEU A 151 -1.76 3.57 -10.36
N ARG A 152 -0.64 2.88 -10.12
CA ARG A 152 0.67 3.53 -10.11
C ARG A 152 0.96 4.03 -11.51
N ILE A 153 1.63 5.18 -11.60
CA ILE A 153 1.96 5.76 -12.91
C ILE A 153 2.74 4.78 -13.81
N ASN A 154 3.64 3.96 -13.26
CA ASN A 154 4.36 2.96 -14.05
C ASN A 154 3.43 1.88 -14.63
N GLU A 155 2.37 1.51 -13.91
CA GLU A 155 1.35 0.56 -14.38
C GLU A 155 0.54 1.20 -15.51
N VAL A 156 0.13 2.48 -15.35
CA VAL A 156 -0.57 3.26 -16.37
C VAL A 156 0.27 3.44 -17.65
N LEU A 157 1.55 3.80 -17.53
CA LEU A 157 2.43 3.97 -18.69
C LEU A 157 2.70 2.66 -19.46
N SER A 158 2.44 1.50 -18.84
CA SER A 158 2.66 0.18 -19.43
C SER A 158 1.43 -0.45 -20.09
N ILE A 159 0.28 0.24 -20.09
CA ILE A 159 -0.94 -0.31 -20.69
C ILE A 159 -0.77 -0.47 -22.20
N GLN A 160 -1.34 -1.53 -22.74
CA GLN A 160 -1.21 -1.92 -24.15
C GLN A 160 -2.54 -1.81 -24.89
N GLU A 161 -2.47 -1.78 -26.22
CA GLU A 161 -3.63 -1.85 -27.10
C GLU A 161 -4.50 -3.08 -26.79
N GLY A 162 -5.82 -2.88 -26.78
CA GLY A 162 -6.78 -3.94 -26.45
C GLY A 162 -6.84 -4.32 -24.96
N CYS A 163 -6.32 -3.46 -24.07
CA CYS A 163 -6.38 -3.67 -22.62
C CYS A 163 -7.80 -3.63 -22.04
N VAL A 164 -8.74 -2.92 -22.70
CA VAL A 164 -10.14 -2.86 -22.29
C VAL A 164 -10.87 -4.13 -22.74
N LYS A 165 -11.59 -4.74 -21.80
CA LYS A 165 -12.39 -5.96 -21.94
C LYS A 165 -13.75 -5.73 -21.30
N ARG A 166 -14.71 -6.54 -21.71
CA ARG A 166 -16.07 -6.53 -21.16
C ARG A 166 -16.38 -7.89 -20.56
N THR A 167 -16.93 -7.89 -19.36
CA THR A 167 -17.40 -9.11 -18.70
C THR A 167 -18.70 -9.59 -19.34
N PHE A 168 -19.08 -10.84 -19.05
CA PHE A 168 -20.33 -11.43 -19.56
C PHE A 168 -21.58 -10.70 -19.04
N ASP A 169 -21.52 -10.19 -17.81
CA ASP A 169 -22.53 -9.38 -17.13
C ASP A 169 -22.51 -7.89 -17.53
N GLY A 170 -21.66 -7.50 -18.49
CA GLY A 170 -21.74 -6.20 -19.17
C GLY A 170 -20.90 -5.07 -18.58
N TYR A 171 -20.05 -5.34 -17.59
CA TYR A 171 -19.14 -4.36 -17.01
C TYR A 171 -17.82 -4.29 -17.79
N ASP A 172 -17.30 -3.07 -17.98
CA ASP A 172 -16.02 -2.85 -18.62
C ASP A 172 -14.88 -2.85 -17.59
N TYR A 173 -13.78 -3.51 -17.93
CA TYR A 173 -12.57 -3.57 -17.13
C TYR A 173 -11.33 -3.49 -18.01
N MET A 174 -10.20 -3.05 -17.45
CA MET A 174 -8.91 -3.07 -18.12
C MET A 174 -7.95 -4.06 -17.47
N GLU A 175 -7.13 -4.71 -18.30
CA GLU A 175 -6.06 -5.60 -17.88
C GLU A 175 -4.72 -4.84 -17.83
N VAL A 176 -4.06 -4.89 -16.67
CA VAL A 176 -2.82 -4.16 -16.40
C VAL A 176 -1.79 -5.10 -15.77
N THR A 177 -0.55 -5.02 -16.25
CA THR A 177 0.54 -5.86 -15.74
C THR A 177 1.18 -5.20 -14.52
N LEU A 178 1.15 -5.88 -13.37
CA LEU A 178 1.74 -5.34 -12.13
C LEU A 178 3.25 -5.62 -12.03
N GLY A 179 4.04 -4.56 -12.07
CA GLY A 179 5.50 -4.62 -12.04
C GLY A 179 6.12 -4.45 -10.65
N LYS A 180 5.72 -5.22 -9.63
CA LYS A 180 6.43 -5.39 -8.33
C LYS A 180 5.68 -6.38 -7.42
N THR A 181 5.83 -7.68 -7.66
CA THR A 181 5.69 -8.70 -6.61
C THR A 181 7.07 -9.20 -6.26
N GLU A 182 7.35 -9.37 -4.96
CA GLU A 182 8.67 -9.78 -4.47
C GLU A 182 9.08 -11.20 -4.91
N LYS A 183 8.17 -11.98 -5.53
CA LYS A 183 8.39 -13.41 -5.81
C LYS A 183 7.63 -14.03 -7.00
N GLY A 184 7.19 -13.30 -8.02
CA GLY A 184 6.35 -13.94 -9.06
C GLY A 184 6.45 -13.38 -10.47
N GLU A 185 6.01 -14.21 -11.41
CA GLU A 185 5.67 -13.85 -12.78
C GLU A 185 4.70 -12.64 -12.82
N PRO A 186 4.68 -11.86 -13.91
CA PRO A 186 3.80 -10.72 -14.04
C PRO A 186 2.33 -11.12 -13.82
N ILE A 187 1.67 -10.54 -12.83
CA ILE A 187 0.25 -10.79 -12.55
C ILE A 187 -0.57 -9.86 -13.44
N ILE A 188 -1.50 -10.43 -14.20
CA ILE A 188 -2.53 -9.67 -14.92
C ILE A 188 -3.56 -9.23 -13.89
N HIS A 189 -3.62 -7.92 -13.68
CA HIS A 189 -4.56 -7.30 -12.76
C HIS A 189 -5.76 -6.72 -13.51
N LYS A 190 -6.97 -7.00 -13.03
CA LYS A 190 -8.22 -6.54 -13.63
C LYS A 190 -8.75 -5.34 -12.85
N VAL A 191 -8.97 -4.23 -13.55
CA VAL A 191 -9.46 -2.98 -12.96
C VAL A 191 -10.75 -2.59 -13.64
N PHE A 192 -11.87 -2.56 -12.92
CA PHE A 192 -13.11 -2.03 -13.48
C PHE A 192 -12.96 -0.54 -13.83
N ILE A 193 -13.51 -0.15 -14.97
CA ILE A 193 -13.38 1.20 -15.50
C ILE A 193 -14.76 1.78 -15.82
N ASN A 194 -14.88 3.10 -15.71
CA ASN A 194 -16.06 3.83 -16.15
C ASN A 194 -15.91 4.26 -17.62
N GLU A 195 -17.00 4.78 -18.20
CA GLU A 195 -17.01 5.26 -19.58
C GLU A 195 -15.95 6.35 -19.84
N LEU A 196 -15.69 7.24 -18.86
CA LEU A 196 -14.66 8.27 -18.99
C LEU A 196 -13.26 7.67 -19.26
N VAL A 197 -12.87 6.63 -18.52
CA VAL A 197 -11.59 5.95 -18.72
C VAL A 197 -11.57 5.19 -20.04
N LYS A 198 -12.67 4.54 -20.42
CA LYS A 198 -12.79 3.81 -21.67
C LYS A 198 -12.65 4.74 -22.89
N ASP A 199 -13.33 5.88 -22.89
CA ASP A 199 -13.23 6.91 -23.92
C ASP A 199 -11.80 7.48 -23.98
N THR A 200 -11.19 7.72 -22.83
CA THR A 200 -9.80 8.18 -22.73
C THR A 200 -8.82 7.18 -23.33
N ILE A 201 -8.98 5.88 -23.05
CA ILE A 201 -8.13 4.82 -23.62
C ILE A 201 -8.33 4.73 -25.13
N LYS A 202 -9.56 4.90 -25.62
CA LYS A 202 -9.85 4.93 -27.06
C LYS A 202 -9.14 6.11 -27.73
N GLU A 203 -9.30 7.32 -27.20
CA GLU A 203 -8.61 8.53 -27.71
C GLU A 203 -7.08 8.35 -27.71
N LEU A 204 -6.51 7.80 -26.63
CA LEU A 204 -5.08 7.51 -26.54
C LEU A 204 -4.62 6.46 -27.56
N SER A 205 -5.43 5.43 -27.79
CA SER A 205 -5.18 4.39 -28.79
C SER A 205 -5.15 4.96 -30.19
N ASP A 206 -6.14 5.78 -30.55
CA ASP A 206 -6.23 6.43 -31.86
C ASP A 206 -5.05 7.40 -32.08
N PHE A 207 -4.73 8.20 -31.06
CA PHE A 207 -3.61 9.16 -31.13
C PHE A 207 -2.24 8.48 -31.32
N THR A 208 -2.02 7.33 -30.68
CA THR A 208 -0.74 6.62 -30.74
C THR A 208 -0.65 5.54 -31.81
N GLU A 209 -1.73 5.29 -32.58
CA GLU A 209 -1.75 4.29 -33.65
C GLU A 209 -0.62 4.46 -34.68
N PRO A 210 -0.32 5.68 -35.19
CA PRO A 210 0.79 5.86 -36.13
C PRO A 210 2.15 5.51 -35.51
N LEU A 211 2.33 5.83 -34.22
CA LEU A 211 3.57 5.54 -33.49
C LEU A 211 3.73 4.04 -33.24
N ARG A 212 2.64 3.33 -32.96
CA ARG A 212 2.65 1.86 -32.82
C ARG A 212 3.02 1.19 -34.15
N LYS A 213 2.44 1.64 -35.27
CA LYS A 213 2.77 1.11 -36.62
C LYS A 213 4.23 1.35 -37.00
N GLU A 214 4.80 2.51 -36.67
CA GLU A 214 6.20 2.85 -36.96
C GLU A 214 7.20 2.07 -36.06
N SER A 215 6.84 1.79 -34.81
CA SER A 215 7.75 1.19 -33.82
C SER A 215 7.59 -0.32 -33.59
N GLY A 216 6.42 -0.89 -33.91
CA GLY A 216 6.06 -2.26 -33.56
C GLY A 216 5.70 -2.47 -32.08
N LEU A 217 5.66 -1.39 -31.27
CA LEU A 217 5.29 -1.44 -29.86
C LEU A 217 3.78 -1.56 -29.68
N LYS A 218 3.36 -2.18 -28.58
CA LYS A 218 1.92 -2.37 -28.24
C LYS A 218 1.42 -1.40 -27.19
N GLU A 219 2.34 -0.72 -26.48
CA GLU A 219 2.02 0.23 -25.43
C GLU A 219 1.30 1.47 -25.98
N LEU A 220 0.44 2.06 -25.15
CA LEU A 220 -0.35 3.23 -25.53
C LEU A 220 0.34 4.56 -25.20
N PHE A 221 1.23 4.60 -24.20
CA PHE A 221 1.95 5.83 -23.82
C PHE A 221 3.26 6.00 -24.59
N LEU A 222 3.17 6.16 -25.91
CA LEU A 222 4.33 6.31 -26.79
C LEU A 222 4.70 7.78 -27.03
N CYS A 223 6.00 8.05 -27.12
CA CYS A 223 6.52 9.37 -27.48
C CYS A 223 7.78 9.27 -28.35
N LYS A 224 8.01 10.30 -29.20
CA LYS A 224 9.27 10.45 -29.94
C LYS A 224 10.28 11.16 -29.05
N SER A 225 11.42 10.54 -28.82
CA SER A 225 12.50 11.14 -28.03
C SER A 225 13.46 11.92 -28.92
N ALA A 226 13.40 13.25 -28.86
CA ALA A 226 14.34 14.12 -29.58
C ALA A 226 15.82 13.78 -29.25
N LYS A 227 16.10 13.44 -27.98
CA LYS A 227 17.44 13.05 -27.51
C LYS A 227 17.93 11.71 -28.09
N LYS A 228 17.03 10.82 -28.50
CA LYS A 228 17.36 9.50 -29.08
C LYS A 228 17.06 9.46 -30.57
N LYS A 229 17.40 10.51 -31.32
CA LYS A 229 17.20 10.59 -32.78
C LYS A 229 15.74 10.32 -33.22
N ASN A 230 14.78 10.86 -32.46
CA ASN A 230 13.34 10.63 -32.67
C ASN A 230 12.87 9.18 -32.56
N ALA A 231 13.65 8.31 -31.90
CA ALA A 231 13.21 6.96 -31.59
C ALA A 231 11.92 6.98 -30.75
N ILE A 232 10.97 6.13 -31.15
CA ILE A 232 9.70 5.94 -30.45
C ILE A 232 9.96 5.01 -29.26
N ASN A 233 9.57 5.47 -28.07
CA ASN A 233 9.69 4.71 -26.83
C ASN A 233 8.46 4.92 -25.97
N VAL A 234 8.24 3.99 -25.04
CA VAL A 234 7.31 4.19 -23.93
C VAL A 234 7.77 5.38 -23.09
N TYR A 235 6.82 6.22 -22.68
CA TYR A 235 7.12 7.41 -21.89
C TYR A 235 7.81 7.04 -20.56
N SER A 236 8.85 7.77 -20.19
CA SER A 236 9.64 7.47 -18.99
C SER A 236 8.94 7.91 -17.72
N LEU A 237 8.87 7.00 -16.74
CA LEU A 237 8.40 7.28 -15.38
C LEU A 237 9.13 8.46 -14.72
N GLU A 238 10.45 8.56 -14.93
CA GLU A 238 11.33 9.52 -14.26
C GLU A 238 10.91 10.97 -14.53
N HIS A 239 10.34 11.24 -15.70
CA HIS A 239 10.03 12.59 -16.16
C HIS A 239 8.55 12.94 -16.04
N TRP A 240 7.71 12.02 -15.56
CA TRP A 240 6.26 12.23 -15.56
C TRP A 240 5.82 13.41 -14.67
N ASN A 241 6.29 13.48 -13.43
CA ASN A 241 5.91 14.57 -12.53
C ASN A 241 6.40 15.93 -13.06
N ASP A 242 7.66 16.00 -13.52
CA ASP A 242 8.30 17.27 -13.88
C ASP A 242 7.94 17.77 -15.28
N GLN A 243 7.70 16.86 -16.23
CA GLN A 243 7.44 17.21 -17.64
C GLN A 243 5.98 17.10 -18.05
N LYS A 244 5.12 16.42 -17.27
CA LYS A 244 3.68 16.32 -17.54
C LYS A 244 2.85 17.00 -16.47
N LEU A 245 2.94 16.57 -15.21
CA LEU A 245 2.08 17.09 -14.13
C LEU A 245 2.38 18.55 -13.77
N MET A 246 3.65 18.92 -13.55
CA MET A 246 4.01 20.30 -13.21
C MET A 246 3.64 21.31 -14.31
N PRO A 247 3.91 21.04 -15.62
CA PRO A 247 3.45 21.91 -16.69
C PRO A 247 1.93 22.00 -16.80
N PHE A 248 1.19 20.91 -16.56
CA PHE A 248 -0.27 20.92 -16.49
C PHE A 248 -0.77 21.86 -15.39
N ILE A 249 -0.26 21.71 -14.16
CA ILE A 249 -0.63 22.58 -13.02
C ILE A 249 -0.34 24.05 -13.33
N LYS A 250 0.83 24.34 -13.91
CA LYS A 250 1.22 25.71 -14.28
C LYS A 250 0.34 26.30 -15.37
N ARG A 251 -0.02 25.50 -16.38
CA ARG A 251 -0.81 25.94 -17.53
C ARG A 251 -2.22 26.36 -17.12
N TRP A 252 -2.82 25.61 -16.20
CA TRP A 252 -4.20 25.83 -15.74
C TRP A 252 -4.27 26.57 -14.39
N ASP A 253 -3.15 27.14 -13.93
CA ASP A 253 -3.03 27.90 -12.67
C ASP A 253 -3.69 27.22 -11.46
N ILE A 254 -3.50 25.90 -11.32
CA ILE A 254 -4.13 25.12 -10.25
C ILE A 254 -3.40 25.39 -8.94
N ARG A 255 -4.08 26.09 -8.02
CA ARG A 255 -3.55 26.53 -6.73
C ARG A 255 -4.17 25.78 -5.55
N GLY A 256 -3.39 25.60 -4.49
CA GLY A 256 -3.88 25.10 -3.21
C GLY A 256 -4.43 26.20 -2.30
N ASN A 257 -4.85 25.84 -1.09
CA ASN A 257 -5.56 26.71 -0.14
C ASN A 257 -4.77 27.96 0.29
N LYS A 258 -3.45 27.94 0.16
CA LYS A 258 -2.56 29.06 0.53
C LYS A 258 -2.21 29.95 -0.67
N GLY A 259 -2.75 29.66 -1.85
CA GLY A 259 -2.59 30.45 -3.06
C GLY A 259 -1.35 30.12 -3.90
N GLU A 260 -0.47 29.22 -3.47
CA GLU A 260 0.62 28.70 -4.30
C GLU A 260 0.16 27.64 -5.31
N LEU A 261 0.94 27.46 -6.38
CA LEU A 261 0.75 26.34 -7.32
C LEU A 261 0.80 25.00 -6.59
N TYR A 262 -0.19 24.15 -6.86
CA TYR A 262 -0.34 22.89 -6.15
C TYR A 262 0.76 21.89 -6.57
N PRO A 263 1.59 21.37 -5.63
CA PRO A 263 2.70 20.48 -5.96
C PRO A 263 2.22 19.05 -6.21
N LEU A 264 1.49 18.84 -7.31
CA LEU A 264 0.88 17.57 -7.67
C LEU A 264 1.95 16.50 -7.97
N THR A 265 1.80 15.33 -7.36
CA THR A 265 2.59 14.14 -7.69
C THR A 265 1.71 12.94 -8.02
N SER A 266 2.24 12.04 -8.87
CA SER A 266 1.52 10.84 -9.31
C SER A 266 0.98 9.96 -8.17
N HIS A 267 1.69 9.90 -7.04
CA HIS A 267 1.28 9.06 -5.90
C HIS A 267 0.06 9.62 -5.16
N GLN A 268 -0.23 10.91 -5.29
CA GLN A 268 -1.39 11.53 -4.63
C GLN A 268 -2.71 11.09 -5.25
N PHE A 269 -2.75 10.77 -6.56
CA PHE A 269 -3.96 10.22 -7.19
C PHE A 269 -4.39 8.91 -6.52
N ARG A 270 -3.44 8.00 -6.28
CA ARG A 270 -3.72 6.75 -5.56
C ARG A 270 -4.20 7.01 -4.13
N ALA A 271 -3.55 7.93 -3.41
CA ALA A 271 -3.98 8.30 -2.06
C ALA A 271 -5.42 8.85 -2.05
N THR A 272 -5.75 9.69 -3.03
CA THR A 272 -7.08 10.30 -3.21
C THR A 272 -8.13 9.24 -3.55
N PHE A 273 -7.84 8.38 -4.53
CA PHE A 273 -8.76 7.32 -4.92
C PHE A 273 -9.02 6.31 -3.79
N VAL A 274 -7.98 5.89 -3.07
CA VAL A 274 -8.14 5.01 -1.91
C VAL A 274 -9.00 5.68 -0.84
N ARG A 275 -8.73 6.96 -0.50
CA ARG A 275 -9.57 7.74 0.44
C ARG A 275 -11.03 7.76 -0.01
N GLU A 276 -11.28 7.94 -1.30
CA GLU A 276 -12.63 8.04 -1.83
C GLU A 276 -13.39 6.70 -1.85
N LEU A 277 -12.70 5.59 -2.08
CA LEU A 277 -13.27 4.26 -1.89
C LEU A 277 -13.70 4.02 -0.43
N ILE A 278 -12.89 4.48 0.53
CA ILE A 278 -13.19 4.31 1.96
C ILE A 278 -14.37 5.19 2.39
N LYS A 279 -14.44 6.44 1.91
CA LYS A 279 -15.62 7.32 2.10
C LYS A 279 -16.89 6.69 1.57
N ARG A 280 -16.81 5.95 0.45
CA ARG A 280 -17.92 5.16 -0.11
C ARG A 280 -18.16 3.82 0.58
N LYS A 281 -17.57 3.61 1.76
CA LYS A 281 -17.70 2.40 2.58
C LYS A 281 -17.25 1.12 1.87
N VAL A 282 -16.30 1.21 0.93
CA VAL A 282 -15.72 0.01 0.29
C VAL A 282 -14.76 -0.66 1.27
N PRO A 283 -14.89 -1.98 1.51
CA PRO A 283 -14.01 -2.72 2.40
C PRO A 283 -12.52 -2.56 2.11
N ILE A 284 -11.71 -2.28 3.14
CA ILE A 284 -10.24 -2.11 3.02
C ILE A 284 -9.56 -3.34 2.41
N ALA A 285 -10.02 -4.55 2.73
CA ALA A 285 -9.49 -5.76 2.11
C ALA A 285 -9.73 -5.83 0.59
N MET A 286 -10.84 -5.28 0.08
CA MET A 286 -11.10 -5.18 -1.36
C MET A 286 -10.15 -4.17 -2.01
N ILE A 287 -9.89 -3.05 -1.33
CA ILE A 287 -8.88 -2.06 -1.74
C ILE A 287 -7.48 -2.71 -1.75
N MET A 288 -7.12 -3.50 -0.73
CA MET A 288 -5.85 -4.23 -0.66
C MET A 288 -5.67 -5.19 -1.84
N LYS A 289 -6.71 -5.98 -2.14
CA LYS A 289 -6.74 -6.91 -3.28
C LYS A 289 -6.60 -6.17 -4.61
N GLN A 290 -7.33 -5.06 -4.78
CA GLN A 290 -7.28 -4.21 -5.97
C GLN A 290 -5.91 -3.58 -6.21
N TYR A 291 -5.08 -3.47 -5.18
CA TYR A 291 -3.82 -2.75 -5.24
C TYR A 291 -2.59 -3.60 -4.97
N SER A 292 -2.79 -4.90 -4.78
CA SER A 292 -1.76 -5.86 -4.39
C SER A 292 -0.92 -5.32 -3.22
N HIS A 293 -1.56 -4.63 -2.29
CA HIS A 293 -0.89 -4.20 -1.06
C HIS A 293 -0.62 -5.44 -0.22
N VAL A 294 0.65 -5.69 0.06
CA VAL A 294 1.11 -6.87 0.80
C VAL A 294 0.69 -6.81 2.26
N SER A 295 0.42 -5.60 2.78
CA SER A 295 0.06 -5.39 4.16
C SER A 295 -1.00 -4.30 4.32
N ILE A 296 -1.72 -4.39 5.45
CA ILE A 296 -2.77 -3.46 5.84
C ILE A 296 -2.16 -2.07 6.04
N GLU A 297 -0.95 -2.03 6.59
CA GLU A 297 -0.17 -0.81 6.83
C GLU A 297 0.15 -0.08 5.52
N MET A 298 0.33 -0.79 4.40
CA MET A 298 0.48 -0.16 3.08
C MET A 298 -0.80 0.51 2.60
N THR A 299 -1.99 -0.02 2.94
CA THR A 299 -3.28 0.63 2.65
C THR A 299 -3.57 1.73 3.66
N ALA A 300 -3.25 1.50 4.93
CA ALA A 300 -3.35 2.45 6.02
C ALA A 300 -2.38 3.63 5.86
N HIS A 301 -1.32 3.46 5.09
CA HIS A 301 -0.45 4.56 4.65
C HIS A 301 -1.21 5.65 3.87
N TYR A 302 -2.29 5.26 3.17
CA TYR A 302 -3.19 6.18 2.47
C TYR A 302 -4.37 6.63 3.33
N LEU A 303 -4.62 5.97 4.48
CA LEU A 303 -5.59 6.38 5.50
C LEU A 303 -5.10 7.63 6.26
N THR A 304 -4.55 8.65 5.58
CA THR A 304 -4.47 10.00 6.17
C THR A 304 -5.88 10.62 6.27
N LEU A 305 -6.88 9.80 6.56
CA LEU A 305 -8.16 10.26 7.06
C LEU A 305 -7.85 11.03 8.34
N GLN A 306 -8.45 12.21 8.46
CA GLN A 306 -8.46 12.89 9.74
C GLN A 306 -9.22 12.00 10.74
N GLU A 307 -8.90 12.07 12.03
CA GLU A 307 -9.55 11.23 13.04
C GLU A 307 -11.08 11.40 12.98
N GLU A 308 -11.50 12.61 12.63
CA GLU A 308 -12.86 13.05 12.36
C GLU A 308 -13.50 12.28 11.18
N GLU A 309 -12.82 12.15 10.05
CA GLU A 309 -13.34 11.40 8.88
C GLU A 309 -13.44 9.89 9.16
N VAL A 310 -12.48 9.32 9.91
CA VAL A 310 -12.57 7.92 10.35
C VAL A 310 -13.77 7.74 11.26
N LYS A 311 -13.98 8.68 12.19
CA LYS A 311 -15.12 8.66 13.10
C LYS A 311 -16.42 8.71 12.33
N GLU A 312 -16.61 9.63 11.39
CA GLU A 312 -17.83 9.74 10.58
C GLU A 312 -18.16 8.45 9.81
N ILE A 313 -17.18 7.88 9.10
CA ILE A 313 -17.40 6.69 8.25
C ILE A 313 -17.75 5.47 9.10
N TYR A 314 -17.01 5.26 10.19
CA TYR A 314 -17.15 4.06 11.01
C TYR A 314 -18.20 4.18 12.11
N SER A 315 -18.55 5.40 12.54
CA SER A 315 -19.65 5.62 13.49
C SER A 315 -20.95 5.22 12.85
N ASP A 316 -21.22 5.67 11.62
CA ASP A 316 -22.45 5.31 10.92
C ASP A 316 -22.48 3.80 10.64
N MET A 317 -21.39 3.23 10.13
CA MET A 317 -21.31 1.79 9.84
C MET A 317 -21.53 0.88 11.07
N ILE A 318 -21.15 1.30 12.27
CA ILE A 318 -21.20 0.46 13.50
C ILE A 318 -22.35 0.84 14.45
N LEU A 319 -22.70 2.13 14.51
CA LEU A 319 -23.63 2.68 15.49
C LEU A 319 -25.02 2.97 14.92
N SER A 320 -25.21 2.98 13.58
CA SER A 320 -26.54 3.14 12.98
C SER A 320 -27.51 2.05 13.46
N PRO A 321 -28.81 2.36 13.64
CA PRO A 321 -29.85 1.37 13.95
C PRO A 321 -29.92 0.21 12.94
N GLU A 322 -29.66 0.51 11.66
CA GLU A 322 -29.67 -0.45 10.55
C GLU A 322 -28.36 -1.25 10.43
N SER A 323 -27.34 -0.91 11.22
CA SER A 323 -26.03 -1.55 11.16
C SER A 323 -26.13 -3.06 11.38
N LYS A 324 -25.45 -3.85 10.54
CA LYS A 324 -25.44 -5.32 10.64
C LYS A 324 -24.06 -5.81 11.03
N ILE A 325 -23.77 -5.69 12.32
CA ILE A 325 -22.44 -5.99 12.88
C ILE A 325 -22.29 -7.42 13.41
N ALA A 326 -21.07 -7.93 13.38
CA ALA A 326 -20.66 -9.18 14.03
C ALA A 326 -19.32 -9.00 14.76
N GLY A 327 -19.10 -9.81 15.81
CA GLY A 327 -17.95 -9.67 16.71
C GLY A 327 -18.30 -10.19 18.10
N LEU A 328 -17.30 -10.45 18.94
CA LEU A 328 -17.52 -11.01 20.28
C LEU A 328 -18.43 -10.11 21.15
N ARG A 329 -18.38 -8.80 20.93
CA ARG A 329 -19.18 -7.80 21.65
C ARG A 329 -20.30 -7.18 20.81
N ALA A 330 -20.55 -7.69 19.59
CA ALA A 330 -21.55 -7.09 18.69
C ALA A 330 -22.97 -7.07 19.30
N LYS A 331 -23.40 -8.18 19.93
CA LYS A 331 -24.70 -8.26 20.62
C LYS A 331 -24.80 -7.25 21.78
N GLU A 332 -23.73 -7.08 22.56
CA GLU A 332 -23.67 -6.12 23.68
C GLU A 332 -23.76 -4.67 23.17
N ILE A 333 -23.05 -4.36 22.08
CA ILE A 333 -23.07 -3.03 21.47
C ILE A 333 -24.46 -2.71 20.94
N LYS A 334 -25.07 -3.62 20.17
CA LYS A 334 -26.44 -3.43 19.65
C LYS A 334 -27.46 -3.21 20.76
N GLY A 335 -27.49 -4.08 21.78
CA GLY A 335 -28.47 -3.92 22.87
C GLY A 335 -28.35 -2.57 23.59
N LYS A 336 -27.12 -2.08 23.82
CA LYS A 336 -26.90 -0.76 24.42
C LYS A 336 -27.32 0.39 23.50
N LEU A 337 -27.14 0.25 22.20
CA LEU A 337 -27.58 1.25 21.23
C LEU A 337 -29.10 1.27 21.12
N ASP A 338 -29.76 0.10 21.08
CA ASP A 338 -31.21 -0.02 21.05
C ASP A 338 -31.85 0.66 22.27
N ASP A 339 -31.29 0.46 23.47
CA ASP A 339 -31.71 1.14 24.70
C ASP A 339 -31.53 2.67 24.62
N LEU A 340 -30.46 3.14 23.98
CA LEU A 340 -30.17 4.57 23.81
C LEU A 340 -31.07 5.23 22.75
N PHE A 341 -31.45 4.49 21.71
CA PHE A 341 -32.29 4.95 20.61
C PHE A 341 -33.78 4.87 20.92
N HIS A 342 -34.16 4.10 21.94
CA HIS A 342 -35.56 3.89 22.30
C HIS A 342 -36.31 5.22 22.56
N GLY A 343 -37.32 5.49 21.73
CA GLY A 343 -38.17 6.68 21.85
C GLY A 343 -37.55 7.98 21.33
N LYS A 344 -36.43 7.91 20.60
CA LYS A 344 -35.79 9.05 19.92
C LYS A 344 -36.26 9.17 18.46
N THR A 345 -36.26 10.40 17.97
CA THR A 345 -36.43 10.73 16.55
C THR A 345 -35.12 10.46 15.78
N GLU A 346 -35.19 10.43 14.44
CA GLU A 346 -34.01 10.23 13.57
C GLU A 346 -32.92 11.28 13.86
N ASP A 347 -33.28 12.57 13.93
CA ASP A 347 -32.34 13.66 14.25
C ASP A 347 -31.66 13.46 15.62
N GLU A 348 -32.42 13.00 16.63
CA GLU A 348 -31.88 12.73 17.98
C GLU A 348 -30.99 11.48 18.02
N ILE A 349 -31.22 10.51 17.13
CA ILE A 349 -30.36 9.33 16.96
C ILE A 349 -29.02 9.76 16.34
N ASP A 350 -29.06 10.61 15.31
CA ASP A 350 -27.86 11.15 14.67
C ASP A 350 -27.00 11.97 15.65
N ASP A 351 -27.62 12.76 16.52
CA ASP A 351 -26.93 13.49 17.59
C ASP A 351 -26.23 12.52 18.56
N VAL A 352 -26.92 11.44 18.98
CA VAL A 352 -26.35 10.40 19.86
C VAL A 352 -25.17 9.70 19.20
N ILE A 353 -25.30 9.31 17.92
CA ILE A 353 -24.22 8.68 17.15
C ILE A 353 -23.01 9.61 17.07
N THR A 354 -23.24 10.89 16.76
CA THR A 354 -22.20 11.92 16.66
C THR A 354 -21.46 12.11 17.99
N ASP A 355 -22.18 12.14 19.11
CA ASP A 355 -21.57 12.29 20.43
C ASP A 355 -20.80 11.05 20.88
N LEU A 356 -21.32 9.84 20.61
CA LEU A 356 -20.59 8.60 20.83
C LEU A 356 -19.30 8.56 20.00
N ALA A 357 -19.38 8.94 18.73
CA ALA A 357 -18.24 8.94 17.81
C ALA A 357 -17.08 9.82 18.29
N LYS A 358 -17.37 10.97 18.94
CA LYS A 358 -16.33 11.86 19.50
C LYS A 358 -15.47 11.15 20.55
N THR A 359 -16.07 10.27 21.34
CA THR A 359 -15.41 9.61 22.49
C THR A 359 -14.78 8.27 22.12
N MET A 360 -15.39 7.54 21.18
CA MET A 360 -14.93 6.23 20.71
C MET A 360 -13.68 6.33 19.83
N SER A 361 -12.91 5.25 19.80
CA SER A 361 -11.74 5.10 18.92
C SER A 361 -12.07 4.09 17.83
N PHE A 362 -12.00 4.49 16.58
CA PHE A 362 -12.18 3.60 15.43
C PHE A 362 -10.83 3.40 14.75
N ASN A 363 -10.30 2.19 14.84
CA ASN A 363 -9.03 1.84 14.20
C ASN A 363 -9.32 0.87 13.05
N PRO A 364 -9.20 1.30 11.79
CA PRO A 364 -9.56 0.48 10.64
C PRO A 364 -8.75 -0.82 10.55
N LEU A 365 -9.42 -1.92 10.25
CA LEU A 365 -8.84 -3.23 9.96
C LEU A 365 -9.33 -3.73 8.57
N PRO A 366 -8.73 -4.76 7.96
CA PRO A 366 -9.04 -5.16 6.58
C PRO A 366 -10.48 -5.61 6.39
N THR A 367 -11.00 -6.30 7.40
CA THR A 367 -12.32 -6.90 7.40
C THR A 367 -13.18 -6.35 8.54
N GLY A 368 -12.89 -5.17 9.07
CA GLY A 368 -13.64 -4.59 10.20
C GLY A 368 -12.93 -3.41 10.86
N VAL A 369 -13.20 -3.22 12.15
CA VAL A 369 -12.67 -2.11 12.96
C VAL A 369 -12.27 -2.62 14.34
N CYS A 370 -11.17 -2.09 14.87
CA CYS A 370 -10.78 -2.24 16.25
C CYS A 370 -11.22 -1.02 17.07
N LEU A 371 -12.05 -1.25 18.09
CA LEU A 371 -12.58 -0.23 18.98
C LEU A 371 -11.66 0.12 20.17
N TYR A 372 -10.41 -0.37 20.15
CA TYR A 372 -9.45 -0.16 21.25
C TYR A 372 -8.95 1.29 21.27
N ASP A 373 -8.94 1.90 22.46
CA ASP A 373 -8.42 3.25 22.66
C ASP A 373 -6.92 3.21 22.99
N PHE A 374 -6.08 3.50 21.99
CA PHE A 374 -4.62 3.54 22.13
C PHE A 374 -4.11 4.66 23.07
N ARG A 375 -4.95 5.62 23.47
CA ARG A 375 -4.59 6.60 24.52
C ARG A 375 -4.42 5.91 25.88
N ARG A 376 -4.99 4.72 26.07
CA ARG A 376 -4.86 3.89 27.28
C ARG A 376 -3.55 3.09 27.33
N GLY A 377 -2.71 3.20 26.30
CA GLY A 377 -1.46 2.46 26.16
C GLY A 377 -1.46 1.54 24.94
N ASN A 378 -0.39 0.76 24.79
CA ASN A 378 -0.32 -0.24 23.75
C ASN A 378 -1.25 -1.41 24.09
N CYS A 379 -1.91 -1.95 23.07
CA CYS A 379 -2.66 -3.21 23.21
C CYS A 379 -1.71 -4.31 23.71
N THR A 380 -2.19 -5.14 24.63
CA THR A 380 -1.43 -6.24 25.24
C THR A 380 -1.00 -7.32 24.24
N ASP A 381 -1.64 -7.38 23.06
CA ASP A 381 -1.32 -8.34 21.98
C ASP A 381 -0.13 -7.90 21.10
N GLY A 382 0.69 -6.98 21.62
CA GLY A 382 1.62 -6.08 20.95
C GLY A 382 2.83 -6.65 20.20
N ASP A 383 2.65 -7.65 19.34
CA ASP A 383 3.50 -7.94 18.17
C ASP A 383 2.84 -8.94 17.17
N GLY A 384 1.60 -9.40 17.42
CA GLY A 384 0.93 -10.40 16.57
C GLY A 384 -0.60 -10.42 16.76
N CYS A 385 -1.27 -9.31 16.45
CA CYS A 385 -2.73 -9.16 16.59
C CYS A 385 -3.50 -10.27 15.84
N PHE A 386 -4.22 -11.12 16.57
CA PHE A 386 -5.19 -12.08 16.03
C PHE A 386 -6.61 -11.59 16.29
N PHE A 387 -7.06 -10.67 15.44
CA PHE A 387 -8.27 -9.88 15.66
C PHE A 387 -9.58 -10.67 15.67
N TYR A 388 -9.67 -11.82 14.98
CA TYR A 388 -10.90 -12.65 15.00
C TYR A 388 -11.29 -13.15 16.41
N ASN A 389 -10.32 -13.25 17.33
CA ASN A 389 -10.56 -13.61 18.73
C ASN A 389 -10.46 -12.39 19.67
N CYS A 390 -10.49 -11.16 19.15
CA CYS A 390 -10.33 -9.96 19.95
C CYS A 390 -11.70 -9.37 20.31
N PRO A 391 -11.98 -9.05 21.60
CA PRO A 391 -13.22 -8.39 22.00
C PRO A 391 -13.41 -6.99 21.42
N ASN A 392 -12.32 -6.33 21.00
CA ASN A 392 -12.35 -5.00 20.41
C ASN A 392 -12.60 -5.03 18.90
N TYR A 393 -12.57 -6.20 18.26
CA TYR A 393 -12.82 -6.33 16.83
C TYR A 393 -14.32 -6.45 16.56
N ILE A 394 -14.80 -5.55 15.70
CA ILE A 394 -16.15 -5.56 15.15
C ILE A 394 -16.05 -5.57 13.62
N THR A 395 -16.87 -6.39 12.98
CA THR A 395 -17.06 -6.40 11.53
C THR A 395 -18.52 -6.09 11.19
N GLU A 396 -18.81 -5.86 9.92
CA GLU A 396 -20.11 -5.44 9.41
C GLU A 396 -20.42 -6.20 8.10
N VAL A 397 -21.69 -6.24 7.72
CA VAL A 397 -22.22 -6.97 6.57
C VAL A 397 -21.52 -6.66 5.25
N GLN A 398 -21.02 -5.45 5.05
CA GLN A 398 -20.26 -5.07 3.86
C GLN A 398 -18.96 -5.88 3.71
N PHE A 399 -18.41 -6.39 4.82
CA PHE A 399 -17.24 -7.28 4.81
C PHE A 399 -17.58 -8.75 4.60
N TYR A 400 -18.86 -9.14 4.61
CA TYR A 400 -19.32 -10.52 4.48
C TYR A 400 -18.71 -11.26 3.26
N PRO A 401 -18.73 -10.71 2.03
CA PRO A 401 -18.20 -11.43 0.87
C PRO A 401 -16.72 -11.81 1.04
N ILE A 402 -15.94 -10.95 1.68
CA ILE A 402 -14.50 -11.15 1.88
C ILE A 402 -14.25 -12.17 2.99
N LEU A 403 -14.99 -12.06 4.09
CA LEU A 403 -14.91 -13.01 5.19
C LEU A 403 -15.35 -14.41 4.74
N LYS A 404 -16.36 -14.49 3.86
CA LYS A 404 -16.83 -15.74 3.26
C LYS A 404 -15.78 -16.35 2.33
N ASP A 405 -15.20 -15.57 1.43
CA ASP A 405 -14.09 -16.01 0.57
C ASP A 405 -12.90 -16.52 1.40
N GLU A 406 -12.52 -15.81 2.48
CA GLU A 406 -11.43 -16.23 3.38
C GLU A 406 -11.77 -17.56 4.08
N LEU A 407 -13.01 -17.72 4.54
CA LEU A 407 -13.48 -18.95 5.17
C LEU A 407 -13.41 -20.13 4.18
N ASP A 408 -13.90 -19.95 2.95
CA ASP A 408 -13.91 -20.99 1.93
C ASP A 408 -12.47 -21.40 1.52
N LEU A 409 -11.53 -20.44 1.47
CA LEU A 409 -10.11 -20.72 1.23
C LEU A 409 -9.47 -21.48 2.40
N LEU A 410 -9.81 -21.10 3.64
CA LEU A 410 -9.33 -21.80 4.83
C LEU A 410 -9.84 -23.24 4.88
N GLU A 411 -11.10 -23.49 4.55
CA GLU A 411 -11.69 -24.83 4.49
C GLU A 411 -10.99 -25.71 3.45
N LYS A 412 -10.72 -25.18 2.26
CA LYS A 412 -9.96 -25.88 1.20
C LYS A 412 -8.53 -26.21 1.63
N GLU A 413 -7.82 -25.24 2.24
CA GLU A 413 -6.46 -25.47 2.71
C GLU A 413 -6.42 -26.49 3.85
N MET A 414 -7.37 -26.43 4.78
CA MET A 414 -7.51 -27.41 5.85
C MET A 414 -7.78 -28.82 5.32
N ALA A 415 -8.64 -28.96 4.31
CA ALA A 415 -8.87 -30.25 3.65
C ALA A 415 -7.57 -30.81 3.05
N ARG A 416 -6.84 -29.97 2.29
CA ARG A 416 -5.54 -30.33 1.69
C ARG A 416 -4.49 -30.73 2.74
N LEU A 417 -4.35 -29.97 3.82
CA LEU A 417 -3.39 -30.26 4.89
C LEU A 417 -3.71 -31.58 5.61
N LYS A 418 -5.00 -31.90 5.75
CA LYS A 418 -5.45 -33.17 6.33
C LYS A 418 -5.11 -34.36 5.43
N GLU A 419 -5.27 -34.21 4.11
CA GLU A 419 -4.85 -35.22 3.12
C GLU A 419 -3.33 -35.44 3.12
N LEU A 420 -2.55 -34.36 3.28
CA LEU A 420 -1.09 -34.41 3.31
C LEU A 420 -0.50 -34.84 4.67
N GLY A 421 -1.32 -35.02 5.70
CA GLY A 421 -0.87 -35.40 7.05
C GLY A 421 -0.12 -34.28 7.81
N HIS A 422 -0.27 -33.01 7.40
CA HIS A 422 0.39 -31.86 8.03
C HIS A 422 -0.42 -31.31 9.21
N GLU A 423 -0.45 -32.06 10.31
CA GLU A 423 -1.28 -31.80 11.49
C GLU A 423 -0.98 -30.44 12.16
N ARG A 424 0.29 -30.05 12.26
CA ARG A 424 0.68 -28.79 12.94
C ARG A 424 0.23 -27.55 12.16
N GLU A 425 0.35 -27.59 10.84
CA GLU A 425 -0.13 -26.55 9.94
C GLU A 425 -1.66 -26.50 9.94
N TRP A 426 -2.32 -27.66 9.96
CA TRP A 426 -3.77 -27.76 10.06
C TRP A 426 -4.30 -27.10 11.34
N GLN A 427 -3.70 -27.39 12.49
CA GLN A 427 -4.10 -26.79 13.78
C GLN A 427 -4.02 -25.26 13.78
N LYS A 428 -3.02 -24.68 13.12
CA LYS A 428 -2.91 -23.22 12.97
C LYS A 428 -4.08 -22.64 12.16
N GLN A 429 -4.47 -23.31 11.08
CA GLN A 429 -5.62 -22.88 10.27
C GLN A 429 -6.94 -23.11 11.01
N TYR A 430 -7.06 -24.21 11.75
CA TYR A 430 -8.26 -24.53 12.54
C TYR A 430 -8.53 -23.47 13.62
N ILE A 431 -7.51 -22.92 14.26
CA ILE A 431 -7.68 -21.80 15.21
C ILE A 431 -8.32 -20.61 14.51
N LYS A 432 -7.87 -20.24 13.30
CA LYS A 432 -8.48 -19.15 12.53
C LYS A 432 -9.93 -19.46 12.17
N TYR A 433 -10.17 -20.66 11.64
CA TYR A 433 -11.49 -21.16 11.29
C TYR A 433 -12.48 -21.06 12.44
N LYS A 434 -12.07 -21.48 13.64
CA LYS A 434 -12.91 -21.49 14.85
C LYS A 434 -13.51 -20.12 15.16
N TYR A 435 -12.78 -19.03 14.90
CA TYR A 435 -13.24 -17.68 15.21
C TYR A 435 -13.83 -16.95 13.99
N LEU A 436 -13.37 -17.27 12.77
CA LEU A 436 -13.91 -16.67 11.55
C LEU A 436 -15.31 -17.21 11.22
N LYS A 437 -15.53 -18.52 11.35
CA LYS A 437 -16.78 -19.16 10.96
C LYS A 437 -18.02 -18.57 11.66
N PRO A 438 -18.05 -18.40 13.00
CA PRO A 438 -19.20 -17.79 13.68
C PRO A 438 -19.49 -16.36 13.24
N LEU A 439 -18.46 -15.59 12.85
CA LEU A 439 -18.64 -14.24 12.35
C LEU A 439 -19.34 -14.24 10.99
N VAL A 440 -18.89 -15.11 10.07
CA VAL A 440 -19.49 -15.27 8.75
C VAL A 440 -20.94 -15.73 8.85
N GLU A 441 -21.21 -16.76 9.66
CA GLU A 441 -22.57 -17.29 9.88
C GLU A 441 -23.49 -16.22 10.48
N SER A 442 -23.02 -15.44 11.46
CA SER A 442 -23.79 -14.33 12.04
C SER A 442 -24.16 -13.26 11.00
N LEU A 443 -23.21 -12.86 10.15
CA LEU A 443 -23.46 -11.89 9.08
C LEU A 443 -24.39 -12.45 7.99
N GLU A 444 -24.24 -13.72 7.63
CA GLU A 444 -25.08 -14.40 6.63
C GLU A 444 -26.55 -14.44 7.08
N VAL A 445 -26.77 -14.70 8.37
CA VAL A 445 -28.11 -14.71 8.95
C VAL A 445 -28.74 -13.30 8.91
N GLN A 446 -27.97 -12.27 9.28
CA GLN A 446 -28.40 -10.87 9.19
C GLN A 446 -28.64 -10.38 7.74
N LEU A 447 -27.93 -10.93 6.75
CA LEU A 447 -28.19 -10.66 5.32
C LEU A 447 -29.51 -11.24 4.84
N ASN A 448 -29.80 -12.47 5.25
CA ASN A 448 -30.97 -13.23 4.81
C ASN A 448 -32.26 -12.85 5.57
N GLY A 449 -32.23 -11.80 6.39
CA GLY A 449 -33.40 -11.29 7.12
C GLY A 449 -33.92 -12.23 8.21
N LYS A 450 -33.11 -13.19 8.65
CA LYS A 450 -33.43 -14.05 9.80
C LYS A 450 -32.67 -13.49 10.99
N GLU A 451 -33.32 -13.23 12.12
CA GLU A 451 -32.59 -12.91 13.34
C GLU A 451 -31.74 -14.12 13.75
N SER A 452 -30.48 -13.88 14.10
CA SER A 452 -29.56 -14.95 14.53
C SER A 452 -29.95 -15.48 15.90
N VAL A 453 -30.57 -16.66 15.92
CA VAL A 453 -30.77 -17.46 17.13
C VAL A 453 -29.52 -18.31 17.34
N GLY A 454 -28.76 -18.02 18.40
CA GLY A 454 -27.53 -18.72 18.80
C GLY A 454 -26.58 -17.80 19.54
#